data_AF-A0A0G1JK37-F1
#
_entry.id   AF-A0A0G1JK37-F1
#
_cell.length_a   1.000
_cell.length_b   1.000
_cell.length_c   1.000
_cell.angle_alpha   90.00
_cell.angle_beta   90.00
_cell.angle_gamma   90.00
#
_symmetry.space_group_name_H-M   'P 1'
#
loop_
_entity.id
_entity.type
_entity.pdbx_description
1 polymer ?
#
loop_
_entity_poly.entity_id
_entity_poly.type
_entity_poly.pdbx_seq_one_letter_code
_entity_poly.pdbx_strand_id
1 'polypeptide(L)' 'MKFKDFVVYLERLEKTSSRLAITDILVELLRKLEAGESRVAMYLIVGRVAPDFEPIEFGMAVKMVI' A
#
# COMPACT_ATOMS: atom_id res chain seq x y z
N MET A 1 -0.85 -8.72 -8.88
CA MET A 1 0.13 -7.81 -9.52
C MET A 1 1.53 -8.01 -8.96
N LYS A 2 2.59 -7.70 -9.73
CA LYS A 2 3.96 -7.74 -9.18
C LYS A 2 4.19 -6.56 -8.24
N PHE A 3 4.96 -6.78 -7.17
CA PHE A 3 5.29 -5.74 -6.19
C PHE A 3 5.91 -4.48 -6.83
N LYS A 4 6.79 -4.65 -7.81
CA LYS A 4 7.39 -3.53 -8.56
C LYS A 4 6.34 -2.62 -9.22
N ASP A 5 5.23 -3.18 -9.69
CA ASP A 5 4.18 -2.43 -10.37
C ASP A 5 3.31 -1.69 -9.33
N PHE A 6 3.13 -2.28 -8.14
CA PHE A 6 2.49 -1.64 -6.99
C PHE A 6 3.29 -0.43 -6.47
N VAL A 7 4.62 -0.53 -6.39
CA VAL A 7 5.47 0.57 -5.93
C VAL A 7 5.34 1.82 -6.81
N VAL A 8 5.09 1.67 -8.11
CA VAL A 8 4.81 2.80 -9.01
C VAL A 8 3.56 3.59 -8.57
N TYR A 9 2.54 2.91 -8.02
CA TYR A 9 1.37 3.59 -7.45
C TYR A 9 1.71 4.32 -6.15
N LEU A 10 2.55 3.73 -5.29
CA LEU A 10 2.99 4.39 -4.06
C LEU A 10 3.75 5.68 -4.36
N GLU A 11 4.69 5.65 -5.32
CA GLU A 11 5.44 6.83 -5.74
C GLU A 11 4.53 7.93 -6.32
N ARG A 12 3.50 7.55 -7.08
CA ARG A 12 2.48 8.50 -7.58
C ARG A 12 1.68 9.12 -6.44
N LEU A 13 1.30 8.33 -5.43
CA LEU A 13 0.56 8.81 -4.26
C LEU A 13 1.38 9.83 -3.46
N GLU A 14 2.67 9.54 -3.21
CA GLU A 14 3.57 10.45 -2.48
C GLU A 14 3.73 11.81 -3.16
N LYS A 15 3.77 11.83 -4.49
CA LYS A 15 3.93 13.06 -5.29
C LYS A 15 2.64 13.85 -5.48
N THR A 16 1.48 13.30 -5.11
CA THR A 16 0.16 13.89 -5.38
C THR A 16 -0.42 14.55 -4.13
N SER A 17 -0.67 15.85 -4.19
CA SER A 17 -1.30 16.60 -3.08
C SER A 17 -2.83 16.73 -3.19
N SER A 18 -3.38 16.55 -4.39
CA SER A 18 -4.82 16.65 -4.63
C SER A 18 -5.55 15.40 -4.14
N ARG A 19 -6.50 15.58 -3.22
CA ARG A 19 -7.34 14.48 -2.70
C ARG A 19 -8.16 13.77 -3.78
N LEU A 20 -8.65 14.53 -4.77
CA LEU A 20 -9.39 13.94 -5.90
C LEU A 20 -8.46 13.07 -6.76
N ALA A 21 -7.27 13.58 -7.08
CA ALA A 21 -6.29 12.82 -7.86
C ALA A 21 -5.80 11.57 -7.11
N ILE A 22 -5.61 11.64 -5.78
CA ILE A 22 -5.33 10.48 -4.94
C ILE A 22 -6.44 9.43 -5.08
N THR A 23 -7.70 9.87 -5.04
CA THR A 23 -8.85 8.98 -5.19
C THR A 23 -8.84 8.28 -6.56
N ASP A 24 -8.56 9.02 -7.63
CA ASP A 24 -8.45 8.46 -8.97
C ASP A 24 -7.34 7.41 -9.08
N ILE A 25 -6.17 7.68 -8.49
CA ILE A 25 -5.04 6.74 -8.43
C ILE A 25 -5.43 5.45 -7.67
N LEU A 26 -6.12 5.58 -6.54
CA LEU A 26 -6.57 4.44 -5.75
C LEU A 26 -7.61 3.59 -6.48
N VAL A 27 -8.56 4.24 -7.18
CA VAL A 27 -9.54 3.53 -8.02
C VAL A 27 -8.86 2.79 -9.16
N GLU A 28 -7.87 3.40 -9.81
CA GLU A 28 -7.08 2.76 -10.86
C GLU A 28 -6.34 1.52 -10.33
N LEU A 29 -5.70 1.63 -9.17
CA LEU A 29 -5.00 0.53 -8.51
C LEU A 29 -5.97 -0.61 -8.15
N LEU A 30 -7.07 -0.30 -7.47
CA LEU A 30 -8.06 -1.30 -7.02
C LEU A 30 -8.64 -2.11 -8.18
N ARG A 31 -8.81 -1.51 -9.36
CA ARG A 31 -9.27 -2.21 -10.57
C ARG A 31 -8.25 -3.18 -11.16
N LYS A 32 -6.96 -3.01 -10.85
CA LYS A 32 -5.86 -3.86 -11.35
C LYS A 32 -5.43 -4.95 -10.37
N LEU A 33 -5.87 -4.87 -9.12
CA LEU A 33 -5.59 -5.88 -8.11
C LEU A 33 -6.47 -7.12 -8.33
N GLU A 34 -5.89 -8.29 -8.08
CA GLU A 34 -6.66 -9.53 -8.03
C GLU A 34 -7.46 -9.60 -6.72
N ALA A 35 -8.53 -10.41 -6.68
CA ALA A 35 -9.48 -10.45 -5.56
C ALA A 35 -8.82 -10.76 -4.19
N GLY A 36 -7.71 -11.49 -4.17
CA GLY A 36 -6.96 -11.79 -2.95
C GLY A 36 -5.96 -10.70 -2.53
N GLU A 37 -5.64 -9.77 -3.41
CA GLU A 37 -4.55 -8.81 -3.21
C GLU A 37 -5.03 -7.50 -2.57
N SER A 38 -6.29 -7.13 -2.79
CA SER A 38 -6.85 -5.84 -2.33
C SER A 38 -6.63 -5.63 -0.84
N ARG A 39 -6.83 -6.66 -0.02
CA ARG A 39 -6.65 -6.59 1.43
C ARG A 39 -5.22 -6.19 1.81
N VAL A 40 -4.24 -6.92 1.29
CA VAL A 40 -2.83 -6.70 1.60
C VAL A 40 -2.36 -5.35 1.04
N ALA A 41 -2.77 -5.00 -0.18
CA ALA A 41 -2.42 -3.73 -0.79
C ALA A 41 -2.89 -2.53 0.04
N MET A 42 -4.11 -2.57 0.60
CA MET A 42 -4.64 -1.47 1.42
C MET A 42 -3.84 -1.25 2.70
N TYR A 43 -3.39 -2.33 3.36
CA TYR A 43 -2.53 -2.19 4.54
C TYR A 43 -1.14 -1.68 4.18
N LEU A 44 -0.56 -2.16 3.08
CA LEU A 44 0.77 -1.71 2.64
C LEU A 44 0.79 -0.22 2.27
N ILE A 45 -0.28 0.31 1.65
CA ILE A 45 -0.39 1.75 1.32
C ILE A 45 -0.28 2.62 2.58
N VAL A 46 -0.82 2.17 3.71
CA VAL A 46 -0.77 2.89 4.99
C VAL A 46 0.45 2.49 5.84
N GLY A 47 1.41 1.75 5.28
CA GLY A 47 2.64 1.35 5.96
C GLY A 47 2.44 0.23 6.99
N ARG A 48 1.47 -0.66 6.81
CA ARG A 48 1.14 -1.75 7.74
C ARG A 48 1.08 -3.10 7.03
N VAL A 49 1.18 -4.18 7.81
CA VAL A 49 1.02 -5.57 7.34
C VAL A 49 -0.32 -6.18 7.71
N ALA A 50 -1.04 -5.57 8.66
CA ALA A 50 -2.28 -6.06 9.22
C ALA A 50 -3.13 -4.89 9.78
N PRO A 51 -4.43 -5.11 10.05
CA PRO A 51 -5.26 -4.11 10.72
C PRO A 51 -4.91 -3.89 12.19
N ASP A 52 -5.20 -2.69 12.70
CA ASP A 52 -4.83 -2.20 14.04
C ASP A 52 -5.37 -3.03 15.22
N PHE A 53 -6.45 -3.78 15.02
CA PHE A 53 -7.01 -4.65 16.07
C PHE A 53 -6.32 -6.02 16.13
N GLU A 54 -5.46 -6.35 15.16
CA GLU A 54 -4.66 -7.57 15.19
C GLU A 54 -3.27 -7.26 15.77
N PRO A 55 -2.72 -8.11 16.66
CA PRO A 55 -1.39 -7.91 17.26
C PRO A 55 -0.28 -8.32 16.29
N ILE A 56 -0.39 -7.96 15.01
CA ILE A 56 0.54 -8.32 13.94
C ILE A 56 1.27 -7.07 13.50
N GLU A 57 2.59 -7.08 13.67
CA GLU A 57 3.50 -6.01 13.22
C GLU A 57 4.63 -6.61 12.39
N PHE A 58 5.43 -5.75 11.74
CA PHE A 58 6.63 -6.20 11.03
C PHE A 58 7.61 -6.95 11.94
N GLY A 59 7.63 -6.65 13.25
CA GLY A 59 8.57 -7.27 14.19
C GLY A 59 10.04 -6.96 13.88
N MET A 60 10.28 -5.92 13.08
CA MET A 60 11.62 -5.55 12.60
C MET A 60 12.07 -4.24 13.23
N ALA A 61 13.16 -4.28 14.00
CA ALA A 61 13.89 -3.09 14.40
C ALA A 61 14.61 -2.48 13.19
N VAL A 62 14.76 -1.16 13.18
CA VAL A 62 15.46 -0.41 12.13
C VAL A 62 16.88 -0.94 11.89
N LYS A 63 17.60 -1.34 12.96
CA LYS A 63 18.95 -1.93 12.88
C LYS A 63 19.03 -3.30 12.18
N MET A 64 17.89 -3.97 11.95
CA MET A 64 17.86 -5.22 11.18
C MET A 64 17.65 -4.99 9.69
N VAL A 65 17.28 -3.77 9.30
CA VAL A 65 17.00 -3.38 7.90
C VAL A 65 18.17 -2.59 7.29
N ILE A 66 18.94 -1.89 8.14
CA ILE A 66 20.16 -1.15 7.79
C ILE A 66 21.38 -2.04 7.99
#